data_AF-A0A819DTK2-F1
#
_entry.id   AF-A0A819DTK2-F1
#
_cell.length_a   1.000
_cell.length_b   1.000
_cell.length_c   1.000
_cell.angle_alpha   90.00
_cell.angle_beta   90.00
_cell.angle_gamma   90.00
#
_symmetry.space_group_name_H-M   'P 1'
#
loop_
_entity.id
_entity.type
_entity.pdbx_description
1 polymer ?
#
loop_
_entity_poly.entity_id
_entity_poly.type
_entity_poly.pdbx_seq_one_letter_code
_entity_poly.pdbx_strand_id
1 'polypeptide(L)'
;MAVPLDQQYKIEKKGIIEERISVLHLSGIDQHYFVTYIPLPTHIEDDGAIEQWIERMTFICDDLTWLLQQNHTKFWCEVAFNRDFHSMLDSYLRYAPRPQRTISINNYSSILNNKELEENISRLMFMCILRLSTHKESSENFFTPEGFGHVIYDNYIFDIPRLFDICSLYAIHNKVLLSKMIGNIFKQQQAYSRDLKDAIKSIKDVSDK
;
A
#
# COMPACT_ATOMS: atom_id res chain seq x y z
N MET A 1 -0.20 5.56 -30.40
CA MET A 1 -0.33 4.59 -29.29
C MET A 1 0.11 5.28 -28.02
N ALA A 2 -0.56 5.04 -26.89
CA ALA A 2 -0.14 5.59 -25.60
C ALA A 2 1.23 5.01 -25.19
N VAL A 3 2.07 5.84 -24.58
CA VAL A 3 3.43 5.47 -24.15
C VAL A 3 3.37 4.95 -22.71
N PRO A 4 4.00 3.81 -22.38
CA PRO A 4 4.04 3.28 -21.01
C PRO A 4 4.71 4.27 -20.03
N LEU A 5 4.25 4.31 -18.78
CA LEU A 5 4.70 5.28 -17.78
C LEU A 5 6.22 5.22 -17.51
N ASP A 6 6.80 4.02 -17.46
CA ASP A 6 8.25 3.79 -17.32
C ASP A 6 9.09 4.30 -18.50
N GLN A 7 8.45 4.63 -19.62
CA GLN A 7 9.09 5.14 -20.84
C GLN A 7 8.73 6.60 -21.13
N GLN A 8 7.97 7.26 -20.24
CA GLN A 8 7.61 8.66 -20.36
C GLN A 8 8.69 9.55 -19.74
N TYR A 9 8.99 10.67 -20.40
CA TYR A 9 10.00 11.63 -19.95
C TYR A 9 9.47 13.06 -20.05
N LYS A 10 9.96 13.93 -19.16
CA LYS A 10 9.76 15.38 -19.22
C LYS A 10 11.12 16.07 -19.36
N ILE A 11 11.11 17.26 -19.95
CA ILE A 11 12.31 18.12 -20.04
C ILE A 11 12.30 19.05 -18.82
N GLU A 12 13.37 19.02 -18.04
CA GLU A 12 13.59 19.92 -16.92
C GLU A 12 14.69 20.93 -17.28
N LYS A 13 14.40 22.22 -17.05
CA LYS A 13 15.37 23.31 -17.28
C LYS A 13 16.12 23.61 -15.99
N LYS A 14 17.43 23.38 -15.98
CA LYS A 14 18.35 23.81 -14.92
C LYS A 14 19.26 24.91 -15.47
N GLY A 15 18.74 26.14 -15.48
CA GLY A 15 19.41 27.29 -16.08
C GLY A 15 19.43 27.18 -17.61
N ILE A 16 20.63 27.04 -18.20
CA ILE A 16 20.82 26.93 -19.67
C ILE A 16 20.71 25.46 -20.15
N ILE A 17 20.83 24.49 -19.24
CA ILE A 17 20.85 23.07 -19.58
C ILE A 17 19.42 22.52 -19.53
N GLU A 18 19.00 21.88 -20.61
CA GLU A 18 17.79 21.07 -20.69
C GLU A 18 18.16 19.60 -20.45
N GLU A 19 17.58 19.01 -19.41
CA GLU A 19 17.79 17.61 -19.04
C GLU A 19 16.50 16.80 -19.27
N ARG A 20 16.64 15.61 -19.85
CA ARG A 20 15.52 14.68 -20.05
C ARG A 20 15.42 13.74 -18.85
N ILE A 21 14.39 13.89 -18.03
CA ILE A 21 14.17 13.10 -16.82
C ILE A 21 12.89 12.26 -16.93
N SER A 22 12.85 11.12 -16.22
CA SER A 22 11.64 10.30 -16.11
C SER A 22 10.48 11.12 -15.54
N VAL A 23 9.25 10.84 -15.97
CA VAL A 23 8.07 11.42 -15.32
C VAL A 23 7.82 10.81 -13.94
N LEU A 24 8.24 9.54 -13.74
CA LEU A 24 8.28 8.90 -12.44
C LEU A 24 9.54 9.36 -11.71
N HIS A 25 9.40 10.47 -10.97
CA HIS A 25 10.51 11.15 -10.33
C HIS A 25 10.06 11.80 -9.01
N LEU A 26 11.01 11.99 -8.09
CA LEU A 26 10.79 12.64 -6.78
C LEU A 26 10.13 14.03 -6.91
N SER A 27 10.44 14.79 -7.96
CA SER A 27 9.79 16.10 -8.21
C SER A 27 8.32 15.99 -8.62
N GLY A 28 7.81 14.77 -8.80
CA GLY A 28 6.40 14.48 -9.06
C GLY A 28 5.58 14.25 -7.79
N ILE A 29 6.17 14.21 -6.59
CA ILE A 29 5.42 14.13 -5.32
C ILE A 29 4.86 15.52 -4.92
N ASP A 30 3.72 15.53 -4.26
CA ASP A 30 3.13 16.73 -3.66
C ASP A 30 3.66 16.87 -2.23
N GLN A 31 3.48 18.05 -1.64
CA GLN A 31 3.67 18.23 -0.19
C GLN A 31 2.47 17.65 0.60
N HIS A 32 2.07 16.43 0.26
CA HIS A 32 1.01 15.69 0.93
C HIS A 32 1.63 14.76 1.98
N TYR A 33 1.14 14.86 3.22
CA TYR A 33 1.68 14.15 4.37
C TYR A 33 0.72 13.04 4.77
N PHE A 34 1.23 11.82 4.92
CA PHE A 34 0.45 10.68 5.38
C PHE A 34 0.72 10.42 6.86
N VAL A 35 -0.33 10.34 7.67
CA VAL A 35 -0.16 9.96 9.08
C VAL A 35 -0.09 8.44 9.26
N THR A 36 0.69 7.98 10.24
CA THR A 36 0.78 6.54 10.55
C THR A 36 -0.50 6.03 11.20
N TYR A 37 -0.89 4.80 10.84
CA TYR A 37 -1.98 4.06 11.47
C TYR A 37 -1.61 3.66 12.91
N ILE A 38 -2.59 3.72 13.81
CA ILE A 38 -2.47 3.26 15.19
C ILE A 38 -3.62 2.30 15.51
N PRO A 39 -3.37 1.24 16.31
CA PRO A 39 -4.44 0.35 16.74
C PRO A 39 -5.43 1.09 17.65
N LEU A 40 -6.64 0.54 17.77
CA LEU A 40 -7.63 1.03 18.72
C LEU A 40 -7.03 1.09 20.15
N PRO A 41 -7.27 2.17 20.93
CA PRO A 41 -6.78 2.28 22.29
C PRO A 41 -7.23 1.12 23.17
N THR A 42 -6.35 0.67 24.08
CA THR A 42 -6.67 -0.43 25.01
C THR A 42 -7.69 0.00 26.07
N HIS A 43 -7.65 1.27 26.48
CA HIS A 43 -8.58 1.87 27.43
C HIS A 43 -9.67 2.63 26.68
N ILE A 44 -10.70 1.91 26.25
CA ILE A 44 -11.82 2.45 25.46
C ILE A 44 -12.74 3.41 26.24
N GLU A 45 -12.50 3.57 27.55
CA GLU A 45 -13.21 4.49 28.44
C GLU A 45 -12.54 5.89 28.48
N ASP A 46 -11.35 6.03 27.89
CA ASP A 46 -10.69 7.32 27.74
C ASP A 46 -11.20 8.00 26.46
N ASP A 47 -12.22 8.85 26.64
CA ASP A 47 -12.85 9.60 25.55
C ASP A 47 -11.83 10.41 24.74
N GLY A 48 -10.82 11.00 25.40
CA GLY A 48 -9.78 11.79 24.72
C GLY A 48 -8.88 10.92 23.83
N ALA A 49 -8.51 9.72 24.29
CA ALA A 49 -7.75 8.77 23.49
C ALA A 49 -8.55 8.25 22.29
N ILE A 50 -9.87 8.05 22.46
CA ILE A 50 -10.77 7.63 21.39
C ILE A 50 -10.97 8.75 20.37
N GLU A 51 -11.18 10.00 20.79
CA GLU A 51 -11.28 11.16 19.90
C GLU A 51 -10.02 11.34 19.07
N GLN A 52 -8.84 11.25 19.68
CA GLN A 52 -7.56 11.33 18.97
C GLN A 52 -7.41 10.20 17.94
N TRP A 53 -7.85 8.99 18.29
CA TRP A 53 -7.83 7.86 17.38
C TRP A 53 -8.78 8.09 16.20
N ILE A 54 -10.01 8.56 16.44
CA ILE A 54 -11.00 8.85 15.39
C ILE A 54 -10.48 9.93 14.43
N GLU A 55 -9.92 11.02 14.96
CA GLU A 55 -9.35 12.10 14.15
C GLU A 55 -8.24 11.56 13.23
N ARG A 56 -7.32 10.77 13.79
CA ARG A 56 -6.23 10.15 13.02
C ARG A 56 -6.74 9.18 11.96
N MET A 57 -7.73 8.35 12.28
CA MET A 57 -8.35 7.44 11.32
C MET A 57 -9.06 8.21 10.20
N THR A 58 -9.67 9.35 10.52
CA THR A 58 -10.31 10.24 9.53
C THR A 58 -9.27 10.81 8.56
N PHE A 59 -8.12 11.30 9.06
CA PHE A 59 -7.03 11.73 8.19
C PHE A 59 -6.56 10.62 7.24
N ILE A 60 -6.38 9.39 7.73
CA ILE A 60 -5.99 8.24 6.88
C ILE A 60 -7.05 7.97 5.80
N CYS A 61 -8.34 8.04 6.14
CA CYS A 61 -9.43 7.91 5.17
C CYS A 61 -9.34 8.97 4.07
N ASP A 62 -9.14 10.23 4.45
CA ASP A 62 -9.05 11.36 3.52
C ASP A 62 -7.80 11.25 2.64
N ASP A 63 -6.65 10.91 3.21
CA ASP A 63 -5.38 10.73 2.51
C ASP A 63 -5.45 9.57 1.50
N LEU A 64 -6.02 8.43 1.89
CA LEU A 64 -6.22 7.28 0.98
C LEU A 64 -7.22 7.61 -0.13
N THR A 65 -8.28 8.36 0.19
CA THR A 65 -9.27 8.81 -0.80
C THR A 65 -8.63 9.75 -1.80
N TRP A 66 -7.87 10.74 -1.32
CA TRP A 66 -7.10 11.65 -2.15
C TRP A 66 -6.11 10.89 -3.05
N LEU A 67 -5.37 9.93 -2.49
CA LEU A 67 -4.39 9.15 -3.24
C LEU A 67 -5.05 8.35 -4.37
N LEU A 68 -6.20 7.72 -4.11
CA LEU A 68 -6.95 6.96 -5.12
C LEU A 68 -7.54 7.86 -6.22
N GLN A 69 -7.82 9.13 -5.94
CA GLN A 69 -8.29 10.11 -6.92
C GLN A 69 -7.17 10.63 -7.83
N GLN A 70 -5.90 10.41 -7.48
CA GLN A 70 -4.79 10.88 -8.30
C GLN A 70 -4.74 10.17 -9.67
N ASN A 71 -4.33 10.93 -10.68
CA ASN A 71 -4.04 10.37 -11.99
C ASN A 71 -2.90 9.34 -11.91
N HIS A 72 -2.75 8.51 -12.94
CA HIS A 72 -1.80 7.39 -12.96
C HIS A 72 -0.37 7.83 -12.60
N THR A 73 0.19 8.82 -13.31
CA THR A 73 1.56 9.30 -13.06
C THR A 73 1.71 9.82 -11.64
N LYS A 74 0.75 10.62 -11.16
CA LYS A 74 0.82 11.23 -9.84
C LYS A 74 0.74 10.21 -8.72
N PHE A 75 -0.20 9.26 -8.82
CA PHE A 75 -0.32 8.13 -7.90
C PHE A 75 1.00 7.37 -7.79
N TRP A 76 1.62 7.02 -8.93
CA TRP A 76 2.87 6.27 -8.94
C TRP A 76 4.07 7.06 -8.40
N CYS A 77 4.12 8.38 -8.60
CA CYS A 77 5.13 9.23 -7.95
C CYS A 77 4.98 9.22 -6.42
N GLU A 78 3.75 9.36 -5.90
CA GLU A 78 3.52 9.32 -4.45
C GLU A 78 3.96 7.99 -3.85
N VAL A 79 3.48 6.87 -4.38
CA VAL A 79 3.70 5.55 -3.77
C VAL A 79 5.12 5.01 -3.95
N ALA A 80 5.88 5.52 -4.92
CA ALA A 80 7.28 5.12 -5.13
C ALA A 80 8.27 5.95 -4.30
N PHE A 81 7.91 7.20 -3.94
CA PHE A 81 8.88 8.15 -3.41
C PHE A 81 8.47 8.83 -2.10
N ASN A 82 7.19 8.79 -1.71
CA ASN A 82 6.71 9.38 -0.47
C ASN A 82 6.93 8.43 0.72
N ARG A 83 7.86 8.79 1.61
CA ARG A 83 8.21 7.97 2.78
C ARG A 83 7.10 7.88 3.81
N ASP A 84 6.26 8.90 3.91
CA ASP A 84 5.15 8.93 4.84
C ASP A 84 4.09 7.92 4.41
N PHE A 85 3.85 7.78 3.09
CA PHE A 85 2.99 6.74 2.55
C PHE A 85 3.46 5.34 2.96
N HIS A 86 4.76 5.04 2.82
CA HIS A 86 5.31 3.75 3.25
C HIS A 86 5.15 3.53 4.76
N SER A 87 5.37 4.57 5.57
CA SER A 87 5.19 4.50 7.02
C SER A 87 3.74 4.23 7.41
N MET A 88 2.79 4.84 6.71
CA MET A 88 1.35 4.60 6.86
C MET A 88 0.97 3.18 6.44
N LEU A 89 1.47 2.70 5.30
CA LEU A 89 1.25 1.33 4.83
C LEU A 89 1.80 0.29 5.83
N ASP A 90 3.04 0.46 6.29
CA ASP A 90 3.68 -0.48 7.22
C ASP A 90 2.97 -0.52 8.57
N SER A 91 2.61 0.65 9.12
CA SER A 91 1.86 0.73 10.37
C SER A 91 0.46 0.13 10.22
N TYR A 92 -0.22 0.33 9.10
CA TYR A 92 -1.51 -0.30 8.82
C TYR A 92 -1.38 -1.82 8.75
N LEU A 93 -0.48 -2.35 7.91
CA LEU A 93 -0.30 -3.80 7.74
C LEU A 93 0.07 -4.50 9.05
N ARG A 94 0.84 -3.81 9.90
CA ARG A 94 1.24 -4.32 11.22
C ARG A 94 0.08 -4.37 12.21
N TYR A 95 -0.69 -3.29 12.33
CA TYR A 95 -1.62 -3.09 13.45
C TYR A 95 -3.10 -3.29 13.10
N ALA A 96 -3.48 -3.33 11.83
CA ALA A 96 -4.87 -3.52 11.43
C ALA A 96 -5.44 -4.84 11.99
N PRO A 97 -6.71 -4.83 12.42
CA PRO A 97 -7.34 -6.01 13.01
C PRO A 97 -7.45 -7.14 11.98
N ARG A 98 -6.89 -8.30 12.31
CA ARG A 98 -6.94 -9.48 11.44
C ARG A 98 -8.22 -10.27 11.72
N PRO A 99 -8.95 -10.75 10.69
CA PRO A 99 -10.24 -11.43 10.91
C PRO A 99 -10.14 -12.64 11.84
N GLN A 100 -9.01 -13.36 11.86
CA GLN A 100 -8.81 -14.50 12.76
C GLN A 100 -8.74 -14.10 14.23
N ARG A 101 -8.29 -12.87 14.54
CA ARG A 101 -8.22 -12.34 15.91
C ARG A 101 -9.56 -11.75 16.36
N THR A 102 -10.30 -11.15 15.42
CA THR A 102 -11.60 -10.51 15.67
C THR A 102 -12.67 -11.49 16.14
N ILE A 103 -12.61 -12.76 15.72
CA ILE A 103 -13.56 -13.82 16.15
C ILE A 103 -13.51 -14.08 17.68
N SER A 104 -12.46 -13.63 18.38
CA SER A 104 -12.24 -13.95 19.81
C SER A 104 -12.62 -12.83 20.80
N ILE A 105 -13.06 -11.65 20.35
CA ILE A 105 -13.33 -10.52 21.26
C ILE A 105 -14.83 -10.28 21.28
N ASN A 106 -15.52 -10.66 22.36
CA ASN A 106 -16.96 -10.46 22.56
C ASN A 106 -17.33 -9.08 23.17
N ASN A 107 -16.38 -8.14 23.26
CA ASN A 107 -16.60 -6.81 23.84
C ASN A 107 -16.82 -5.74 22.76
N TYR A 108 -17.77 -5.99 21.84
CA TYR A 108 -17.99 -5.16 20.64
C TYR A 108 -19.05 -4.06 20.78
N SER A 109 -19.61 -3.80 21.96
CA SER A 109 -20.74 -2.84 22.07
C SER A 109 -20.33 -1.37 21.90
N SER A 110 -19.12 -0.97 22.25
CA SER A 110 -18.59 0.39 22.05
C SER A 110 -17.84 0.58 20.71
N ILE A 111 -17.43 -0.52 20.06
CA ILE A 111 -16.75 -0.51 18.75
C ILE A 111 -17.76 -0.28 17.60
N LEU A 112 -19.06 -0.52 17.82
CA LEU A 112 -20.10 -0.43 16.79
C LEU A 112 -20.15 0.95 16.09
N ASN A 113 -19.80 2.05 16.77
CA ASN A 113 -19.79 3.38 16.16
C ASN A 113 -18.59 3.62 15.24
N ASN A 114 -17.46 2.94 15.47
CA ASN A 114 -16.21 3.15 14.74
C ASN A 114 -15.87 2.04 13.74
N LYS A 115 -16.64 0.95 13.76
CA LYS A 115 -16.48 -0.17 12.83
C LYS A 115 -16.59 0.27 11.38
N GLU A 116 -17.50 1.19 11.06
CA GLU A 116 -17.66 1.73 9.70
C GLU A 116 -16.39 2.45 9.24
N LEU A 117 -15.75 3.23 10.13
CA LEU A 117 -14.51 3.93 9.82
C LEU A 117 -13.36 2.94 9.56
N GLU A 118 -13.20 1.91 10.39
CA GLU A 118 -12.20 0.85 10.17
C GLU A 118 -12.45 0.06 8.88
N GLU A 119 -13.71 -0.30 8.61
CA GLU A 119 -14.10 -0.99 7.38
C GLU A 119 -13.84 -0.11 6.14
N ASN A 120 -14.08 1.19 6.24
CA ASN A 120 -13.80 2.12 5.17
C ASN A 120 -12.30 2.26 4.89
N ILE A 121 -11.46 2.43 5.93
CA ILE A 121 -9.99 2.42 5.79
C ILE A 121 -9.53 1.11 5.17
N SER A 122 -10.04 -0.02 5.67
CA SER A 122 -9.70 -1.34 5.16
C SER A 122 -10.02 -1.50 3.67
N ARG A 123 -11.19 -1.02 3.24
CA ARG A 123 -11.60 -0.99 1.84
C ARG A 123 -10.71 -0.08 1.00
N LEU A 124 -10.47 1.15 1.46
CA LEU A 124 -9.63 2.12 0.74
C LEU A 124 -8.19 1.62 0.59
N MET A 125 -7.61 1.10 1.66
CA MET A 125 -6.28 0.50 1.64
C MET A 125 -6.21 -0.69 0.69
N PHE A 126 -7.20 -1.58 0.71
CA PHE A 126 -7.26 -2.70 -0.24
C PHE A 126 -7.32 -2.22 -1.70
N MET A 127 -8.07 -1.15 -1.98
CA MET A 127 -8.13 -0.55 -3.32
C MET A 127 -6.78 0.08 -3.73
N CYS A 128 -6.07 0.72 -2.80
CA CYS A 128 -4.69 1.20 -3.05
C CYS A 128 -3.77 0.03 -3.41
N ILE A 129 -3.78 -1.06 -2.63
CA ILE A 129 -2.96 -2.25 -2.88
C ILE A 129 -3.35 -2.91 -4.21
N LEU A 130 -4.64 -2.96 -4.55
CA LEU A 130 -5.12 -3.44 -5.85
C LEU A 130 -4.51 -2.62 -6.99
N ARG A 131 -4.55 -1.29 -6.88
CA ARG A 131 -3.94 -0.37 -7.86
C ARG A 131 -2.43 -0.59 -7.99
N LEU A 132 -1.71 -0.68 -6.86
CA LEU A 132 -0.28 -0.99 -6.81
C LEU A 132 0.08 -2.34 -7.42
N SER A 133 -0.83 -3.31 -7.38
CA SER A 133 -0.64 -4.63 -7.99
C SER A 133 -1.04 -4.70 -9.47
N THR A 134 -1.48 -3.59 -10.08
CA THR A 134 -2.05 -3.55 -11.43
C THR A 134 -1.13 -2.77 -12.38
N HIS A 135 -0.35 -3.48 -13.21
CA HIS A 135 0.57 -2.84 -14.17
C HIS A 135 -0.13 -2.14 -15.35
N LYS A 136 -1.44 -2.39 -15.55
CA LYS A 136 -2.24 -1.81 -16.63
C LYS A 136 -3.60 -1.38 -16.10
N GLU A 137 -3.70 -0.12 -15.69
CA GLU A 137 -4.96 0.47 -15.20
C GLU A 137 -5.95 0.73 -16.35
N SER A 138 -5.46 1.12 -17.52
CA SER A 138 -6.26 1.29 -18.73
C SER A 138 -5.42 1.07 -20.01
N SER A 139 -6.02 1.30 -21.19
CA SER A 139 -5.27 1.33 -22.46
C SER A 139 -4.33 2.54 -22.58
N GLU A 140 -4.55 3.58 -21.77
CA GLU A 140 -3.77 4.82 -21.79
C GLU A 140 -2.80 4.91 -20.60
N ASN A 141 -3.15 4.26 -19.48
CA ASN A 141 -2.42 4.31 -18.22
C ASN A 141 -1.89 2.93 -17.87
N PHE A 142 -0.62 2.69 -18.17
CA PHE A 142 0.02 1.40 -17.96
C PHE A 142 1.54 1.51 -17.92
N PHE A 143 2.18 0.45 -17.45
CA PHE A 143 3.62 0.21 -17.53
C PHE A 143 3.90 -0.90 -18.54
N THR A 144 5.14 -0.96 -19.02
CA THR A 144 5.65 -2.23 -19.52
C THR A 144 5.70 -3.26 -18.39
N PRO A 145 5.52 -4.56 -18.68
CA PRO A 145 5.67 -5.63 -17.69
C PRO A 145 6.97 -5.54 -16.86
N GLU A 146 8.10 -5.32 -17.53
CA GLU A 146 9.42 -5.21 -16.91
C GLU A 146 9.55 -3.93 -16.08
N GLY A 147 9.15 -2.77 -16.63
CA GLY A 147 9.18 -1.50 -15.92
C GLY A 147 8.35 -1.51 -14.65
N PHE A 148 7.17 -2.12 -14.68
CA PHE A 148 6.36 -2.33 -13.47
C PHE A 148 7.09 -3.18 -12.43
N GLY A 149 7.69 -4.30 -12.86
CA GLY A 149 8.44 -5.20 -11.99
C GLY A 149 9.62 -4.52 -11.29
N HIS A 150 10.32 -3.62 -12.00
CA HIS A 150 11.37 -2.76 -11.41
C HIS A 150 10.80 -1.77 -10.41
N VAL A 151 9.76 -1.01 -10.80
CA VAL A 151 9.18 0.02 -9.94
C VAL A 151 8.71 -0.56 -8.60
N ILE A 152 8.01 -1.69 -8.60
CA ILE A 152 7.49 -2.26 -7.35
C ILE A 152 8.58 -2.87 -6.46
N TYR A 153 9.67 -3.37 -7.06
CA TYR A 153 10.76 -4.04 -6.34
C TYR A 153 11.79 -3.04 -5.81
N ASP A 154 12.29 -2.19 -6.70
CA ASP A 154 13.42 -1.29 -6.41
C ASP A 154 13.00 -0.13 -5.48
N ASN A 155 11.71 0.24 -5.49
CA ASN A 155 11.16 1.22 -4.55
C ASN A 155 10.52 0.58 -3.30
N TYR A 156 10.75 -0.72 -3.07
CA TYR A 156 10.22 -1.44 -1.91
C TYR A 156 8.71 -1.23 -1.72
N ILE A 157 7.93 -1.19 -2.81
CA ILE A 157 6.46 -1.08 -2.70
C ILE A 157 5.92 -2.37 -2.09
N PHE A 158 6.43 -3.51 -2.56
CA PHE A 158 6.18 -4.82 -1.98
C PHE A 158 7.48 -5.47 -1.50
N ASP A 159 7.35 -6.23 -0.42
CA ASP A 159 8.33 -7.20 0.04
C ASP A 159 7.56 -8.43 0.59
N ILE A 160 8.28 -9.51 0.90
CA ILE A 160 7.63 -10.74 1.37
C ILE A 160 6.85 -10.54 2.69
N PRO A 161 7.35 -9.81 3.70
CA PRO A 161 6.58 -9.46 4.89
C PRO A 161 5.25 -8.76 4.58
N ARG A 162 5.25 -7.69 3.78
CA ARG A 162 4.04 -6.97 3.37
C ARG A 162 3.08 -7.89 2.62
N LEU A 163 3.57 -8.72 1.71
CA LEU A 163 2.72 -9.65 0.96
C LEU A 163 2.05 -10.68 1.89
N PHE A 164 2.73 -11.15 2.93
CA PHE A 164 2.12 -12.01 3.94
C PHE A 164 1.07 -11.27 4.78
N ASP A 165 1.34 -10.04 5.22
CA ASP A 165 0.38 -9.24 5.96
C ASP A 165 -0.87 -8.96 5.14
N ILE A 166 -0.72 -8.53 3.88
CA ILE A 166 -1.82 -8.35 2.92
C ILE A 166 -2.64 -9.64 2.78
N CYS A 167 -1.97 -10.78 2.60
CA CYS A 167 -2.66 -12.08 2.54
C CYS A 167 -3.44 -12.38 3.82
N SER A 168 -2.85 -12.17 4.98
CA SER A 168 -3.52 -12.47 6.25
C SER A 168 -4.74 -11.58 6.53
N LEU A 169 -4.71 -10.32 6.08
CA LEU A 169 -5.79 -9.34 6.25
C LEU A 169 -6.95 -9.64 5.30
N TYR A 170 -6.66 -9.94 4.04
CA TYR A 170 -7.69 -9.91 2.98
C TYR A 170 -8.04 -11.29 2.38
N ALA A 171 -7.28 -12.36 2.64
CA ALA A 171 -7.52 -13.65 1.98
C ALA A 171 -8.87 -14.30 2.32
N ILE A 172 -9.43 -14.04 3.50
CA ILE A 172 -10.70 -14.65 3.92
C ILE A 172 -11.86 -14.15 3.06
N HIS A 173 -11.90 -12.85 2.75
CA HIS A 173 -13.03 -12.23 2.04
C HIS A 173 -12.74 -11.95 0.56
N ASN A 174 -11.47 -11.77 0.17
CA ASN A 174 -11.08 -11.29 -1.17
C ASN A 174 -10.18 -12.29 -1.93
N LYS A 175 -10.20 -13.59 -1.59
CA LYS A 175 -9.26 -14.60 -2.09
C LYS A 175 -9.03 -14.57 -3.60
N VAL A 176 -10.10 -14.50 -4.40
CA VAL A 176 -10.01 -14.58 -5.86
C VAL A 176 -9.29 -13.37 -6.44
N LEU A 177 -9.67 -12.16 -6.01
CA LEU A 177 -9.03 -10.94 -6.47
C LEU A 177 -7.59 -10.84 -5.96
N LEU A 178 -7.38 -11.15 -4.67
CA LEU A 178 -6.07 -11.15 -4.06
C LEU A 178 -5.11 -12.13 -4.75
N SER A 179 -5.57 -13.31 -5.13
CA SER A 179 -4.76 -14.26 -5.90
C SER A 179 -4.32 -13.69 -7.25
N LYS A 180 -5.15 -12.87 -7.91
CA LYS A 180 -4.77 -12.18 -9.16
C LYS A 180 -3.73 -11.08 -8.89
N MET A 181 -3.91 -10.32 -7.81
CA MET A 181 -2.98 -9.26 -7.38
C MET A 181 -1.59 -9.83 -7.11
N ILE A 182 -1.49 -10.81 -6.21
CA ILE A 182 -0.24 -11.49 -5.86
C ILE A 182 0.35 -12.21 -7.08
N GLY A 183 -0.49 -12.89 -7.86
CA GLY A 183 -0.07 -13.54 -9.10
C GLY A 183 0.54 -12.56 -10.11
N ASN A 184 -0.02 -11.36 -10.27
CA ASN A 184 0.55 -10.35 -11.15
C ASN A 184 1.90 -9.85 -10.61
N ILE A 185 2.03 -9.58 -9.30
CA ILE A 185 3.29 -9.16 -8.66
C ILE A 185 4.41 -10.18 -8.94
N PHE A 186 4.18 -11.46 -8.65
CA PHE A 186 5.17 -12.52 -8.88
C PHE A 186 5.45 -12.78 -10.36
N LYS A 187 4.46 -12.59 -11.23
CA LYS A 187 4.63 -12.76 -12.67
C LYS A 187 5.53 -11.68 -13.27
N GLN A 188 5.33 -10.42 -12.88
CA GLN A 188 6.10 -9.30 -13.43
C GLN A 188 7.47 -9.13 -12.76
N GLN A 189 7.65 -9.63 -11.54
CA GLN A 189 8.92 -9.60 -10.83
C GLN A 189 9.23 -10.96 -10.21
N GLN A 190 10.09 -11.73 -10.88
CA GLN A 190 10.45 -13.09 -10.46
C GLN A 190 11.35 -13.11 -9.21
N ALA A 191 12.03 -12.01 -8.87
CA ALA A 191 12.87 -11.92 -7.67
C ALA A 191 12.09 -12.23 -6.39
N TYR A 192 10.80 -11.87 -6.31
CA TYR A 192 9.94 -12.25 -5.19
C TYR A 192 9.83 -13.76 -4.97
N SER A 193 9.98 -14.59 -6.02
CA SER A 193 9.99 -16.05 -5.86
C SER A 193 11.24 -16.55 -5.13
N ARG A 194 12.38 -15.88 -5.35
CA ARG A 194 13.62 -16.17 -4.61
C ARG A 194 13.48 -15.67 -3.17
N ASP A 195 13.04 -14.43 -3.00
CA ASP A 195 12.93 -13.80 -1.68
C ASP A 195 11.93 -14.56 -0.78
N LEU A 196 10.86 -15.12 -1.37
CA LEU A 196 9.93 -16.02 -0.66
C LEU A 196 10.62 -17.29 -0.16
N LYS A 197 11.49 -17.91 -0.98
CA LYS A 197 12.25 -19.11 -0.56
C LYS A 197 13.19 -18.76 0.60
N ASP A 198 13.84 -17.61 0.54
CA ASP A 198 14.76 -17.15 1.59
C ASP A 198 14.01 -16.82 2.90
N ALA A 199 12.82 -16.23 2.80
CA ALA A 199 11.94 -16.00 3.94
C ALA A 199 11.49 -17.32 4.60
N ILE A 200 11.06 -18.31 3.80
CA ILE A 200 10.67 -19.64 4.30
C ILE A 200 11.84 -20.33 5.01
N LYS A 201 13.05 -20.23 4.46
CA LYS A 201 14.27 -20.76 5.08
C LYS A 201 14.52 -20.09 6.44
N SER A 202 14.43 -18.77 6.50
CA SER A 202 14.61 -18.01 7.74
C SER A 202 13.60 -18.40 8.82
N ILE A 203 12.33 -18.63 8.44
CA ILE A 203 11.30 -19.11 9.36
C ILE A 203 11.64 -20.51 9.89
N LYS A 204 12.09 -21.42 9.02
CA LYS A 204 12.51 -22.75 9.41
C LYS A 204 13.68 -22.72 10.39
N ASP A 205 14.69 -21.90 10.12
CA ASP A 205 15.88 -21.77 10.97
C ASP A 205 15.56 -21.26 12.39
N VAL A 206 14.47 -20.51 12.56
CA VAL A 206 13.97 -20.06 13.86
C VAL A 206 13.08 -21.12 14.53
N SER A 207 12.34 -21.92 13.76
CA SER A 207 11.36 -22.88 14.27
C SER A 207 11.98 -24.22 14.67
N ASP A 208 13.12 -24.57 14.08
CA ASP A 208 13.89 -25.78 14.40
C ASP A 208 14.83 -25.58 15.62
N LYS A 209 14.71 -24.43 16.32
CA LYS A 209 15.35 -24.16 17.62
C LYS A 209 14.39 -24.44 18.76
#